data_AF-A0A537ZCK5-F1
#
_entry.id   AF-A0A537ZCK5-F1
#
_cell.length_a   1.000
_cell.length_b   1.000
_cell.length_c   1.000
_cell.angle_alpha   90.00
_cell.angle_beta   90.00
_cell.angle_gamma   90.00
#
_symmetry.space_group_name_H-M   'P 1'
#
loop_
_entity.id
_entity.type
_entity.pdbx_description
1 polymer ?
#
loop_
_entity_poly.entity_id
_entity_poly.type
_entity_poly.pdbx_seq_one_letter_code
_entity_poly.pdbx_strand_id
1 'polypeptide(L)'
;AGGVRAAAAIADACGFAGAVSFDMGGTSTDVCLIRGGVPEPAPSRRVGGYPIRLPAIDIHTIGAGGGSIARLDPGGALVVGPQSAGAVPGPACYGRGGIDATVTDADLVLARIPPDAAFSDLGRLDVEAARRALEGAGVDADGVVRVVDAAMEEAVRAVTVARGVDP
;
A
#
# COMPACT_ATOMS: atom_id res chain seq x y z
N ALA A 1 4.04 -3.41 14.11
CA ALA A 1 5.17 -3.27 15.07
C ALA A 1 6.21 -4.39 14.93
N GLY A 2 5.80 -5.68 14.82
CA GLY A 2 6.73 -6.79 14.60
C GLY A 2 7.56 -6.64 13.33
N GLY A 3 6.92 -6.34 12.19
CA GLY A 3 7.61 -6.13 10.90
C GLY A 3 8.68 -5.05 10.94
N VAL A 4 8.37 -3.89 11.54
CA VAL A 4 9.34 -2.78 11.69
C VAL A 4 10.55 -3.18 12.54
N ARG A 5 10.35 -3.94 13.63
CA ARG A 5 11.45 -4.46 14.45
C ARG A 5 12.33 -5.45 13.69
N ALA A 6 11.72 -6.31 12.88
CA ALA A 6 12.47 -7.23 12.02
C ALA A 6 13.26 -6.46 10.95
N ALA A 7 12.65 -5.45 10.31
CA ALA A 7 13.33 -4.58 9.36
C ALA A 7 14.55 -3.87 9.97
N ALA A 8 14.43 -3.39 11.22
CA ALA A 8 15.55 -2.77 11.92
C ALA A 8 16.69 -3.76 12.20
N ALA A 9 16.37 -4.98 12.64
CA ALA A 9 17.37 -6.03 12.87
C ALA A 9 18.06 -6.46 11.56
N ILE A 10 17.31 -6.56 10.46
CA ILE A 10 17.86 -6.88 9.13
C ILE A 10 18.77 -5.75 8.64
N ALA A 11 18.34 -4.49 8.76
CA ALA A 11 19.15 -3.34 8.37
C ALA A 11 20.51 -3.32 9.09
N ASP A 12 20.49 -3.54 10.40
CA ASP A 12 21.70 -3.65 11.23
C ASP A 12 22.59 -4.82 10.79
N ALA A 13 22.01 -6.01 10.58
CA ALA A 13 22.74 -7.18 10.09
C ALA A 13 23.36 -6.97 8.69
N CYS A 14 22.77 -6.09 7.87
CA CYS A 14 23.30 -5.69 6.56
C CYS A 14 24.27 -4.50 6.63
N GLY A 15 24.56 -3.95 7.82
CA GLY A 15 25.48 -2.82 7.99
C GLY A 15 24.88 -1.45 7.65
N PHE A 16 23.56 -1.34 7.56
CA PHE A 16 22.87 -0.07 7.33
C PHE A 16 22.48 0.59 8.65
N ALA A 17 23.01 1.78 8.91
CA ALA A 17 22.71 2.57 10.11
C ALA A 17 21.30 3.18 10.11
N GLY A 18 20.59 3.16 8.97
CA GLY A 18 19.22 3.63 8.83
C GLY A 18 18.49 2.91 7.71
N ALA A 19 17.17 2.84 7.82
CA ALA A 19 16.31 2.21 6.83
C ALA A 19 14.90 2.81 6.87
N VAL A 20 14.16 2.64 5.79
CA VAL A 20 12.71 2.87 5.76
C VAL A 20 12.05 1.51 5.61
N SER A 21 11.24 1.12 6.59
CA SER A 21 10.36 -0.04 6.42
C SER A 21 9.11 0.38 5.64
N PHE A 22 8.71 -0.45 4.69
CA PHE A 22 7.57 -0.24 3.81
C PHE A 22 6.78 -1.55 3.72
N ASP A 23 5.56 -1.56 4.22
CA ASP A 23 4.70 -2.75 4.30
C ASP A 23 3.34 -2.44 3.64
N MET A 24 3.19 -2.85 2.38
CA MET A 24 1.95 -2.70 1.62
C MET A 24 1.11 -3.97 1.73
N GLY A 25 -0.07 -3.84 2.31
CA GLY A 25 -1.09 -4.88 2.33
C GLY A 25 -2.19 -4.66 1.28
N GLY A 26 -3.29 -5.40 1.42
CA GLY A 26 -4.47 -5.25 0.54
C GLY A 26 -5.29 -3.98 0.78
N THR A 27 -5.13 -3.30 1.91
CA THR A 27 -5.96 -2.14 2.28
C THR A 27 -5.15 -0.88 2.51
N SER A 28 -3.96 -1.03 3.07
CA SER A 28 -3.14 0.08 3.54
C SER A 28 -1.66 -0.22 3.35
N THR A 29 -0.88 0.83 3.41
CA THR A 29 0.58 0.78 3.44
C THR A 29 1.09 1.44 4.71
N ASP A 30 1.93 0.72 5.44
CA ASP A 30 2.60 1.21 6.64
C ASP A 30 4.07 1.55 6.33
N VAL A 31 4.47 2.78 6.65
CA VAL A 31 5.84 3.27 6.47
C VAL A 31 6.42 3.75 7.80
N CYS A 32 7.65 3.36 8.09
CA CYS A 32 8.33 3.77 9.33
C CYS A 32 9.83 3.98 9.10
N LEU A 33 10.37 5.06 9.68
CA LEU A 33 11.79 5.38 9.68
C LEU A 33 12.51 4.64 10.81
N ILE A 34 13.66 4.04 10.48
CA ILE A 34 14.57 3.37 11.40
C ILE A 34 15.89 4.14 11.39
N ARG A 35 16.40 4.52 12.58
CA ARG A 35 17.68 5.20 12.75
C ARG A 35 18.50 4.57 13.86
N GLY A 36 19.78 4.34 13.61
CA GLY A 36 20.69 3.70 14.56
C GLY A 36 20.20 2.32 15.01
N GLY A 37 19.57 1.56 14.11
CA GLY A 37 18.96 0.27 14.42
C GLY A 37 17.68 0.33 15.27
N VAL A 38 17.14 1.54 15.53
CA VAL A 38 15.95 1.73 16.36
C VAL A 38 14.81 2.35 15.53
N PRO A 39 13.61 1.75 15.51
CA PRO A 39 12.43 2.39 14.95
C PRO A 39 12.12 3.70 15.66
N GLU A 40 11.82 4.76 14.93
CA GLU A 40 11.63 6.08 15.53
C GLU A 40 10.43 6.08 16.51
N PRO A 41 10.61 6.54 17.76
CA PRO A 41 9.54 6.61 18.73
C PRO A 41 8.68 7.86 18.52
N ALA A 42 7.36 7.70 18.61
CA ALA A 42 6.41 8.80 18.72
C ALA A 42 6.01 9.02 20.19
N PRO A 43 5.99 10.28 20.68
CA PRO A 43 5.60 10.59 22.06
C PRO A 43 4.08 10.45 22.29
N SER A 44 3.29 10.45 21.22
CA SER A 44 1.86 10.17 21.26
C SER A 44 1.36 9.67 19.90
N ARG A 45 0.24 8.94 19.90
CA ARG A 45 -0.44 8.43 18.69
C ARG A 45 -1.94 8.70 18.79
N ARG A 46 -2.64 8.86 17.67
CA ARG A 46 -4.12 8.87 17.65
C ARG A 46 -4.66 7.47 17.35
N VAL A 47 -5.59 6.99 18.17
CA VAL A 47 -6.29 5.71 17.98
C VAL A 47 -7.79 5.97 18.07
N GLY A 48 -8.55 5.61 17.02
CA GLY A 48 -9.99 5.90 16.97
C GLY A 48 -10.34 7.39 17.10
N GLY A 49 -9.44 8.28 16.65
CA GLY A 49 -9.59 9.74 16.79
C GLY A 49 -9.07 10.33 18.11
N TYR A 50 -8.79 9.51 19.13
CA TYR A 50 -8.34 9.94 20.45
C TYR A 50 -6.81 9.96 20.59
N PRO A 51 -6.22 11.01 21.18
CA PRO A 51 -4.79 11.04 21.45
C PRO A 51 -4.42 10.13 22.63
N ILE A 52 -3.47 9.23 22.42
CA ILE A 52 -2.87 8.35 23.43
C ILE A 52 -1.42 8.80 23.65
N ARG A 53 -1.09 9.17 24.90
CA ARG A 53 0.26 9.60 25.32
C ARG A 53 1.08 8.45 25.88
N LEU A 54 1.20 7.37 25.10
CA LEU A 54 2.10 6.26 25.41
C LEU A 54 3.19 6.23 24.33
N PRO A 55 4.47 6.01 24.70
CA PRO A 55 5.52 5.79 23.73
C PRO A 55 5.14 4.68 22.76
N ALA A 56 5.14 4.99 21.46
CA ALA A 56 4.78 4.06 20.41
C ALA A 56 5.80 4.13 19.27
N ILE A 57 5.81 3.12 18.40
CA ILE A 57 6.55 3.22 17.13
C ILE A 57 5.78 4.17 16.23
N ASP A 58 6.50 5.11 15.63
CA ASP A 58 5.94 6.09 14.70
C ASP A 58 5.72 5.45 13.32
N ILE A 59 4.50 4.98 13.09
CA ILE A 59 4.09 4.36 11.83
C ILE A 59 3.16 5.33 11.11
N HIS A 60 3.55 5.70 9.90
CA HIS A 60 2.72 6.46 8.99
C HIS A 60 1.94 5.48 8.10
N THR A 61 0.63 5.45 8.26
CA THR A 61 -0.27 4.56 7.50
C THR A 61 -0.99 5.37 6.43
N ILE A 62 -0.92 4.90 5.18
CA ILE A 62 -1.72 5.42 4.07
C ILE A 62 -2.82 4.41 3.69
N GLY A 63 -4.02 4.92 3.40
CA GLY A 63 -5.17 4.14 2.90
C GLY A 63 -5.04 3.71 1.44
N ALA A 64 -3.85 3.27 1.06
CA ALA A 64 -3.52 2.80 -0.28
C ALA A 64 -2.80 1.46 -0.16
N GLY A 65 -3.35 0.42 -0.78
CA GLY A 65 -2.85 -0.95 -0.81
C GLY A 65 -3.35 -1.68 -2.05
N GLY A 66 -3.11 -2.98 -2.15
CA GLY A 66 -3.42 -3.74 -3.37
C GLY A 66 -4.91 -3.73 -3.75
N GLY A 67 -5.79 -3.80 -2.77
CA GLY A 67 -7.24 -3.73 -2.95
C GLY A 67 -7.81 -2.32 -2.94
N SER A 68 -6.99 -1.27 -2.94
CA SER A 68 -7.52 0.10 -2.99
C SER A 68 -8.24 0.35 -4.30
N ILE A 69 -9.46 0.90 -4.20
CA ILE A 69 -10.37 1.05 -5.34
C ILE A 69 -9.97 2.27 -6.17
N ALA A 70 -9.77 2.06 -7.46
CA ALA A 70 -9.55 3.08 -8.46
C ALA A 70 -10.86 3.52 -9.10
N ARG A 71 -11.07 4.83 -9.18
CA ARG A 71 -12.27 5.42 -9.83
C ARG A 71 -11.98 6.82 -10.35
N LEU A 72 -12.82 7.31 -11.25
CA LEU A 72 -12.91 8.73 -11.54
C LEU A 72 -13.78 9.42 -10.48
N ASP A 73 -13.30 10.54 -9.95
CA ASP A 73 -14.10 11.40 -9.08
C ASP A 73 -15.14 12.20 -9.89
N PRO A 74 -16.05 12.96 -9.25
CA PRO A 74 -17.04 13.78 -9.97
C PRO A 74 -16.45 14.83 -10.91
N GLY A 75 -15.18 15.21 -10.73
CA GLY A 75 -14.43 16.12 -11.59
C GLY A 75 -13.69 15.42 -12.75
N GLY A 76 -13.75 14.09 -12.82
CA GLY A 76 -13.07 13.27 -13.83
C GLY A 76 -11.61 12.98 -13.51
N ALA A 77 -11.13 13.30 -12.30
CA ALA A 77 -9.78 12.96 -11.86
C ALA A 77 -9.71 11.50 -11.38
N LEU A 78 -8.64 10.79 -11.75
CA LEU A 78 -8.37 9.46 -11.24
C LEU A 78 -7.94 9.52 -9.77
N VAL A 79 -8.67 8.81 -8.91
CA VAL A 79 -8.36 8.66 -7.49
C VAL A 79 -8.26 7.18 -7.13
N VAL A 80 -7.31 6.84 -6.25
CA VAL A 80 -7.11 5.48 -5.73
C VAL A 80 -7.27 5.50 -4.22
N GLY A 81 -8.17 4.68 -3.70
CA GLY A 81 -8.55 4.71 -2.29
C GLY A 81 -9.45 5.90 -1.92
N PRO A 82 -9.62 6.19 -0.61
CA PRO A 82 -9.19 5.38 0.53
C PRO A 82 -10.02 4.09 0.71
N GLN A 83 -11.11 3.92 -0.04
CA GLN A 83 -11.90 2.70 -0.03
C GLN A 83 -11.08 1.52 -0.56
N SER A 84 -11.32 0.34 0.02
CA SER A 84 -10.68 -0.91 -0.37
C SER A 84 -11.73 -1.99 -0.63
N ALA A 85 -11.48 -2.82 -1.63
CA ALA A 85 -12.24 -4.04 -1.91
C ALA A 85 -12.02 -5.15 -0.85
N GLY A 86 -11.05 -4.94 0.06
CA GLY A 86 -10.69 -5.89 1.11
C GLY A 86 -10.13 -7.20 0.54
N ALA A 87 -10.31 -8.29 1.29
CA ALA A 87 -9.93 -9.64 0.86
C ALA A 87 -11.11 -10.45 0.29
N VAL A 88 -12.34 -10.08 0.66
CA VAL A 88 -13.60 -10.68 0.20
C VAL A 88 -14.62 -9.55 0.02
N PRO A 89 -15.15 -9.32 -1.19
CA PRO A 89 -14.86 -10.08 -2.42
C PRO A 89 -13.43 -9.85 -2.94
N GLY A 90 -12.77 -8.75 -2.55
CA GLY A 90 -11.42 -8.41 -2.99
C GLY A 90 -11.35 -7.87 -4.42
N PRO A 91 -10.13 -7.63 -4.93
CA PRO A 91 -9.86 -7.32 -6.34
C PRO A 91 -10.66 -8.18 -7.31
N ALA A 92 -11.06 -7.62 -8.46
CA ALA A 92 -11.82 -8.36 -9.46
C ALA A 92 -11.07 -9.60 -9.95
N CYS A 93 -9.74 -9.48 -10.09
CA CYS A 93 -8.85 -10.56 -10.49
C CYS A 93 -8.81 -11.75 -9.53
N TYR A 94 -9.36 -11.62 -8.31
CA TYR A 94 -9.45 -12.75 -7.37
C TYR A 94 -10.54 -13.74 -7.77
N GLY A 95 -11.44 -13.40 -8.70
CA GLY A 95 -12.50 -14.29 -9.17
C GLY A 95 -13.56 -14.62 -8.10
N ARG A 96 -13.61 -13.86 -7.00
CA ARG A 96 -14.52 -14.05 -5.86
C ARG A 96 -15.78 -13.17 -5.90
N GLY A 97 -16.10 -12.63 -7.07
CA GLY A 97 -17.24 -11.73 -7.28
C GLY A 97 -16.93 -10.24 -7.06
N GLY A 98 -15.66 -9.87 -6.95
CA GLY A 98 -15.23 -8.46 -6.95
C GLY A 98 -15.47 -7.84 -8.33
N ILE A 99 -15.91 -6.60 -8.35
CA ILE A 99 -16.24 -5.86 -9.60
C ILE A 99 -15.56 -4.49 -9.69
N ASP A 100 -15.07 -3.97 -8.57
CA ASP A 100 -14.40 -2.68 -8.53
C ASP A 100 -12.97 -2.80 -9.06
N ALA A 101 -12.52 -1.81 -9.84
CA ALA A 101 -11.14 -1.72 -10.26
C ALA A 101 -10.22 -1.45 -9.06
N THR A 102 -9.15 -2.24 -8.91
CA THR A 102 -8.17 -2.07 -7.82
C THR A 102 -6.74 -1.93 -8.31
N VAL A 103 -5.83 -1.60 -7.39
CA VAL A 103 -4.37 -1.56 -7.67
C VAL A 103 -3.87 -2.92 -8.15
N THR A 104 -4.29 -4.01 -7.50
CA THR A 104 -3.90 -5.37 -7.89
C THR A 104 -4.44 -5.78 -9.26
N ASP A 105 -5.62 -5.29 -9.66
CA ASP A 105 -6.13 -5.48 -11.02
C ASP A 105 -5.23 -4.78 -12.05
N ALA A 106 -4.80 -3.55 -11.75
CA ALA A 106 -3.87 -2.81 -12.60
C ALA A 106 -2.49 -3.48 -12.69
N ASP A 107 -1.93 -3.91 -11.55
CA ASP A 107 -0.65 -4.63 -11.50
C ASP A 107 -0.68 -5.93 -12.31
N LEU A 108 -1.80 -6.66 -12.27
CA LEU A 108 -1.97 -7.89 -13.05
C LEU A 108 -2.07 -7.58 -14.56
N VAL A 109 -2.84 -6.57 -14.96
CA VAL A 109 -2.98 -6.18 -16.36
C VAL A 109 -1.66 -5.70 -16.96
N LEU A 110 -0.83 -5.01 -16.17
CA LEU A 110 0.51 -4.58 -16.54
C LEU A 110 1.59 -5.67 -16.41
N ALA A 111 1.19 -6.90 -16.04
CA ALA A 111 2.09 -8.03 -15.81
C ALA A 111 3.19 -7.76 -14.75
N ARG A 112 2.95 -6.85 -13.81
CA ARG A 112 3.77 -6.69 -12.60
C ARG A 112 3.58 -7.89 -11.66
N ILE A 113 2.38 -8.45 -11.65
CA ILE A 113 2.10 -9.78 -11.16
C ILE A 113 2.10 -10.73 -12.36
N PRO A 114 2.90 -11.81 -12.37
CA PRO A 114 2.87 -12.76 -13.48
C PRO A 114 1.46 -13.34 -13.67
N PRO A 115 0.91 -13.33 -14.90
CA PRO A 115 -0.48 -13.74 -15.15
C PRO A 115 -0.73 -15.23 -14.93
N ASP A 116 0.32 -16.05 -14.95
CA ASP A 116 0.29 -17.48 -14.66
C ASP A 116 0.58 -17.81 -13.19
N ALA A 117 0.84 -16.80 -12.36
CA ALA A 117 1.06 -16.96 -10.92
C ALA A 117 -0.16 -17.64 -10.28
N ALA A 118 0.12 -18.64 -9.46
CA ALA A 118 -0.87 -19.34 -8.67
C ALA A 118 -0.61 -19.10 -7.18
N PHE A 119 -1.64 -18.65 -6.48
CA PHE A 119 -1.60 -18.39 -5.04
C PHE A 119 -2.37 -19.50 -4.32
N SER A 120 -1.95 -19.84 -3.09
CA SER A 120 -2.50 -20.99 -2.35
C SER A 120 -4.03 -20.96 -2.22
N ASP A 121 -4.59 -19.78 -1.96
CA ASP A 121 -6.01 -19.62 -1.61
C ASP A 121 -6.85 -19.02 -2.76
N LEU A 122 -6.19 -18.48 -3.78
CA LEU A 122 -6.85 -17.82 -4.92
C LEU A 122 -6.70 -18.62 -6.22
N GLY A 123 -5.78 -19.57 -6.29
CA GLY A 123 -5.39 -20.19 -7.54
C GLY A 123 -4.78 -19.17 -8.49
N ARG A 124 -5.08 -19.28 -9.77
CA ARG A 124 -4.65 -18.30 -10.79
C ARG A 124 -5.58 -17.10 -10.79
N LEU A 125 -4.99 -15.92 -10.96
CA LEU A 125 -5.75 -14.68 -11.06
C LEU A 125 -6.44 -14.56 -12.42
N ASP A 126 -7.63 -13.95 -12.43
CA ASP A 126 -8.42 -13.70 -13.64
C ASP A 126 -8.06 -12.35 -14.24
N VAL A 127 -7.16 -12.37 -15.23
CA VAL A 127 -6.73 -11.16 -15.96
C VAL A 127 -7.89 -10.52 -16.71
N GLU A 128 -8.85 -11.30 -17.21
CA GLU A 128 -9.98 -10.77 -17.95
C GLU A 128 -10.97 -10.07 -17.02
N ALA A 129 -11.15 -10.57 -15.79
CA ALA A 129 -11.91 -9.86 -14.75
C ALA A 129 -11.25 -8.52 -14.39
N ALA A 130 -9.93 -8.48 -14.25
CA ALA A 130 -9.17 -7.25 -14.01
C ALA A 130 -9.39 -6.22 -15.12
N ARG A 131 -9.26 -6.63 -16.39
CA ARG A 131 -9.49 -5.78 -17.56
C ARG A 131 -10.90 -5.20 -17.58
N ARG A 132 -11.92 -6.05 -17.40
CA ARG A 132 -13.32 -5.61 -17.37
C ARG A 132 -13.59 -4.61 -16.24
N ALA A 133 -12.99 -4.79 -15.07
CA ALA A 133 -13.15 -3.88 -13.95
C ALA A 133 -12.54 -2.50 -14.26
N LEU A 134 -11.32 -2.45 -14.79
CA LEU A 134 -10.65 -1.21 -15.18
C LEU A 134 -11.42 -0.48 -16.30
N GLU A 135 -11.86 -1.21 -17.34
CA GLU A 135 -12.69 -0.67 -18.42
C GLU A 135 -14.02 -0.13 -17.89
N GLY A 136 -14.70 -0.88 -17.01
CA GLY A 136 -15.97 -0.47 -16.39
C GLY A 136 -15.85 0.78 -15.52
N ALA A 137 -14.69 0.97 -14.87
CA ALA A 137 -14.39 2.17 -14.11
C ALA A 137 -13.91 3.35 -14.99
N GLY A 138 -13.60 3.10 -16.28
CA GLY A 138 -13.07 4.11 -17.19
C GLY A 138 -11.67 4.59 -16.82
N VAL A 139 -10.86 3.72 -16.20
CA VAL A 139 -9.51 4.07 -15.71
C VAL A 139 -8.44 3.26 -16.43
N ASP A 140 -7.29 3.89 -16.65
CA ASP A 140 -6.12 3.26 -17.25
C ASP A 140 -5.22 2.61 -16.20
N ALA A 141 -4.71 1.41 -16.47
CA ALA A 141 -3.91 0.63 -15.51
C ALA A 141 -2.61 1.35 -15.12
N ASP A 142 -1.89 1.93 -16.09
CA ASP A 142 -0.69 2.73 -15.80
C ASP A 142 -1.05 3.96 -14.97
N GLY A 143 -2.17 4.61 -15.28
CA GLY A 143 -2.74 5.68 -14.47
C GLY A 143 -2.93 5.29 -13.00
N VAL A 144 -3.55 4.13 -12.74
CA VAL A 144 -3.81 3.62 -11.39
C VAL A 144 -2.51 3.43 -10.62
N VAL A 145 -1.53 2.75 -11.25
CA VAL A 145 -0.22 2.50 -10.66
C VAL A 145 0.51 3.80 -10.34
N ARG A 146 0.53 4.77 -11.26
CA ARG A 146 1.19 6.07 -10.99
C ARG A 146 0.57 6.82 -9.82
N VAL A 147 -0.76 6.77 -9.68
CA VAL A 147 -1.46 7.47 -8.59
C VAL A 147 -1.11 6.82 -7.24
N VAL A 148 -1.11 5.49 -7.16
CA VAL A 148 -0.73 4.80 -5.92
C VAL A 148 0.75 4.97 -5.59
N ASP A 149 1.63 4.89 -6.59
CA ASP A 149 3.08 5.09 -6.42
C ASP A 149 3.37 6.52 -5.92
N ALA A 150 2.69 7.54 -6.45
CA ALA A 150 2.83 8.92 -5.99
C ALA A 150 2.40 9.10 -4.53
N ALA A 151 1.28 8.47 -4.12
CA ALA A 151 0.84 8.49 -2.73
C ALA A 151 1.84 7.80 -1.80
N MET A 152 2.44 6.69 -2.24
CA MET A 152 3.48 5.96 -1.50
C MET A 152 4.78 6.77 -1.40
N GLU A 153 5.18 7.48 -2.46
CA GLU A 153 6.33 8.39 -2.43
C GLU A 153 6.11 9.52 -1.41
N GLU A 154 4.91 10.12 -1.38
CA GLU A 154 4.56 11.14 -0.39
C GLU A 154 4.64 10.59 1.04
N ALA A 155 4.21 9.33 1.26
CA ALA A 155 4.37 8.62 2.53
C ALA A 155 5.82 8.58 3.00
N VAL A 156 6.70 8.13 2.10
CA VAL A 156 8.13 7.96 2.37
C VAL A 156 8.76 9.31 2.65
N ARG A 157 8.42 10.34 1.87
CA ARG A 157 8.89 11.71 2.06
C ARG A 157 8.43 12.31 3.40
N ALA A 158 7.20 12.02 3.82
CA ALA A 158 6.64 12.48 5.08
C ALA A 158 7.34 11.87 6.31
N VAL A 159 7.87 10.64 6.20
CA VAL A 159 8.64 10.02 7.30
C VAL A 159 10.15 10.29 7.21
N THR A 160 10.67 10.79 6.09
CA THR A 160 12.11 11.08 5.87
C THR A 160 12.40 12.59 5.87
N VAL A 161 12.17 13.26 4.74
CA VAL A 161 12.52 14.67 4.47
C VAL A 161 11.86 15.61 5.46
N ALA A 162 10.58 15.38 5.79
CA ALA A 162 9.87 16.20 6.78
C ALA A 162 10.46 16.08 8.21
N ARG A 163 11.37 15.12 8.43
CA ARG A 163 12.12 14.91 9.67
C ARG A 163 13.59 15.29 9.55
N GLY A 164 13.97 15.98 8.48
CA GLY A 164 15.34 16.44 8.22
C GLY A 164 16.30 15.34 7.78
N VAL A 165 15.79 14.21 7.28
CA VAL A 165 16.59 13.12 6.70
C VAL A 165 16.51 13.24 5.18
N ASP A 166 17.66 13.40 4.54
CA ASP A 166 17.78 13.30 3.07
C ASP A 166 17.78 11.80 2.70
N PRO A 167 16.76 11.30 1.99
CA PRO A 167 16.60 9.88 1.67
C PRO A 167 17.59 9.35 0.63
#